data_AF-A0A7H4PF13-F1
#
_entry.id   AF-A0A7H4PF13-F1
#
_cell.length_a   1.000
_cell.length_b   1.000
_cell.length_c   1.000
_cell.angle_alpha   90.00
_cell.angle_beta   90.00
_cell.angle_gamma   90.00
#
_symmetry.space_group_name_H-M   'P 1'
#
loop_
_entity.id
_entity.type
_entity.pdbx_description
1 polymer ?
#
loop_
_entity_poly.entity_id
_entity_poly.type
_entity_poly.pdbx_seq_one_letter_code
_entity_poly.pdbx_strand_id
1 'polypeptide(L)' 'MRRLLGRLRPRQLDDLTLEQAVRSLMREMELEDRGMVSHLAWRIDESLLSENQRVTLFRVCQGRAE' A
#
# COMPACT_ATOMS: atom_id res chain seq x y z
N MET A 1 -6.68 11.92 -25.09
CA MET A 1 -6.36 10.55 -24.63
C MET A 1 -5.25 10.62 -23.57
N ARG A 2 -5.56 11.10 -22.36
CA ARG A 2 -4.63 11.29 -21.22
C ARG A 2 -5.47 11.15 -19.95
N ARG A 3 -5.85 9.93 -19.52
CA ARG A 3 -6.58 9.71 -18.24
C ARG A 3 -7.01 8.25 -17.97
N LEU A 4 -6.30 7.22 -18.42
CA LEU A 4 -6.77 5.83 -18.26
C LEU A 4 -5.84 4.90 -17.48
N LEU A 5 -4.57 5.25 -17.25
CA LEU A 5 -3.61 4.36 -16.57
C LEU A 5 -3.28 4.75 -15.11
N GLY A 6 -3.56 5.98 -14.68
CA GLY A 6 -3.46 6.37 -13.26
C GLY A 6 -4.68 6.01 -12.40
N ARG A 7 -5.70 5.35 -12.97
CA ARG A 7 -7.11 5.39 -12.48
C ARG A 7 -7.71 4.11 -11.92
N LEU A 8 -6.99 2.99 -11.89
CA LEU A 8 -7.51 1.77 -11.27
C LEU A 8 -7.04 1.65 -9.83
N ARG A 9 -8.00 1.41 -8.93
CA ARG A 9 -7.75 1.09 -7.53
C ARG A 9 -6.89 -0.17 -7.47
N PRO A 10 -5.79 -0.18 -6.71
CA PRO A 10 -5.01 -1.39 -6.49
C PRO A 10 -5.91 -2.48 -5.92
N ARG A 11 -5.97 -3.64 -6.58
CA ARG A 11 -6.88 -4.73 -6.21
C ARG A 11 -6.74 -5.18 -4.76
N GLN A 12 -5.53 -5.09 -4.19
CA GLN A 12 -5.31 -5.38 -2.78
C GLN A 12 -6.18 -4.53 -1.85
N LEU A 13 -6.48 -3.29 -2.22
CA LEU A 13 -7.38 -2.43 -1.44
C LEU A 13 -8.86 -2.79 -1.61
N ASP A 14 -9.23 -3.60 -2.61
CA ASP A 14 -10.61 -4.12 -2.74
C ASP A 14 -10.91 -5.16 -1.67
N ASP A 15 -9.92 -5.97 -1.30
CA ASP A 15 -10.07 -7.08 -0.37
C ASP A 15 -9.49 -6.78 1.04
N LEU A 16 -8.57 -5.81 1.16
CA LEU A 16 -7.83 -5.53 2.39
C LEU A 16 -7.93 -4.05 2.82
N THR A 17 -7.77 -3.83 4.13
CA THR A 17 -7.46 -2.49 4.67
C THR A 17 -6.10 -2.00 4.17
N LEU A 18 -5.85 -0.68 4.26
CA LEU A 18 -4.58 -0.12 3.81
C LEU A 18 -3.41 -0.71 4.63
N GLU A 19 -3.56 -0.84 5.95
CA GLU A 19 -2.55 -1.48 6.79
C GLU A 19 -2.24 -2.90 6.33
N GLN A 20 -3.27 -3.73 6.13
CA GLN A 20 -3.10 -5.11 5.71
C GLN A 20 -2.43 -5.20 4.33
N ALA A 21 -2.84 -4.34 3.39
CA ALA A 21 -2.24 -4.30 2.08
C ALA A 21 -0.74 -3.91 2.17
N VAL A 22 -0.37 -2.92 2.99
CA VAL A 22 1.02 -2.52 3.21
C VAL A 22 1.82 -3.63 3.92
N ARG A 23 1.23 -4.34 4.88
CA ARG A 23 1.87 -5.52 5.50
C ARG A 23 2.12 -6.63 4.49
N SER A 24 1.17 -6.88 3.58
CA SER A 24 1.35 -7.85 2.49
C SER A 24 2.51 -7.44 1.57
N LEU A 25 2.60 -6.16 1.19
CA LEU A 25 3.76 -5.65 0.43
C LEU A 25 5.09 -5.89 1.16
N MET A 26 5.13 -5.67 2.48
CA MET A 26 6.34 -5.93 3.26
C MET A 26 6.74 -7.41 3.29
N ARG A 27 5.76 -8.32 3.32
CA ARG A 27 6.00 -9.77 3.23
C ARG A 27 6.50 -10.18 1.85
N GLU A 28 5.96 -9.59 0.79
CA GLU A 28 6.42 -9.81 -0.59
C GLU A 28 7.89 -9.41 -0.82
N MET A 29 8.46 -8.55 0.03
CA MET A 29 9.89 -8.17 -0.05
C MET A 29 10.84 -9.24 0.53
N GLU A 30 10.33 -10.31 1.14
CA GLU A 30 11.11 -11.45 1.68
C GLU A 30 12.27 -10.98 2.59
N LEU A 31 12.01 -9.94 3.39
CA LEU A 31 13.02 -9.36 4.28
C LEU A 31 13.47 -10.35 5.35
N GLU A 32 12.55 -11.15 5.87
CA GLU A 32 12.83 -12.17 6.90
C GLU A 32 13.72 -13.29 6.35
N ASP A 33 13.50 -13.75 5.11
CA ASP A 33 14.35 -14.73 4.44
C ASP A 33 15.77 -14.21 4.18
N ARG A 34 15.96 -12.89 4.18
CA ARG A 34 17.27 -12.23 4.10
C ARG A 34 17.90 -11.95 5.47
N GLY A 35 17.31 -12.49 6.55
CA GLY A 35 17.76 -12.30 7.92
C GLY A 35 17.46 -10.91 8.49
N MET A 36 16.57 -10.14 7.85
CA MET A 36 16.17 -8.82 8.33
C MET A 36 14.86 -8.89 9.11
N VAL A 37 14.85 -8.32 10.30
CA VAL A 37 13.59 -8.13 11.06
C VAL A 37 12.93 -6.85 10.57
N SER A 38 11.71 -6.97 10.06
CA SER A 38 10.92 -5.82 9.59
C SER A 38 9.76 -5.53 10.55
N HIS A 39 9.55 -4.25 10.87
CA HIS A 39 8.49 -3.81 11.76
C HIS A 39 7.66 -2.73 11.07
N LEU A 40 6.33 -2.95 10.98
CA LEU A 40 5.38 -1.91 10.59
C LEU A 40 4.69 -1.34 11.82
N ALA A 41 5.06 -0.12 12.19
CA ALA A 41 4.37 0.66 13.21
C ALA A 41 3.24 1.47 12.55
N TRP A 42 2.07 0.85 12.40
CA TRP A 42 0.89 1.51 11.84
C TRP A 42 0.31 2.50 12.86
N ARG A 43 0.23 3.78 12.49
CA ARG A 43 -0.26 4.87 13.36
C ARG A 43 -1.23 5.79 12.63
N ILE A 44 -1.86 5.29 11.58
CA ILE A 44 -2.77 6.05 10.73
C ILE A 44 -4.18 5.62 11.07
N ASP A 45 -5.04 6.60 11.39
CA ASP A 45 -6.48 6.36 11.41
C ASP A 45 -7.00 6.38 9.96
N GLU A 46 -7.29 5.19 9.42
CA GLU A 46 -7.74 5.03 8.04
C GLU A 46 -9.10 5.71 7.76
N SER A 47 -9.92 5.95 8.79
CA SER A 47 -11.22 6.60 8.65
C SER A 47 -11.09 8.07 8.22
N LEU A 48 -9.95 8.69 8.55
CA LEU A 48 -9.63 10.06 8.17
C LEU A 48 -9.10 10.19 6.74
N LEU A 49 -8.82 9.06 6.06
CA LEU A 49 -8.30 9.04 4.70
C LEU A 49 -9.42 8.93 3.67
N SER A 50 -9.43 9.86 2.71
CA SER A 50 -10.15 9.69 1.45
C SER A 50 -9.62 8.48 0.67
N GLU A 51 -10.45 7.93 -0.21
CA GLU A 51 -10.05 6.81 -1.06
C GLU A 51 -8.81 7.13 -1.91
N ASN A 52 -8.74 8.34 -2.48
CA ASN A 52 -7.57 8.78 -3.24
C ASN A 52 -6.30 8.79 -2.38
N GLN A 53 -6.37 9.27 -1.13
CA GLN A 53 -5.22 9.24 -0.23
C GLN A 53 -4.78 7.81 0.10
N ARG A 54 -5.72 6.87 0.31
CA ARG A 54 -5.38 5.46 0.53
C ARG A 54 -4.67 4.85 -0.69
N VAL A 55 -5.21 5.11 -1.89
CA VAL A 55 -4.60 4.66 -3.15
C VAL A 55 -3.20 5.26 -3.33
N THR A 56 -3.05 6.57 -3.11
CA THR A 56 -1.76 7.25 -3.22
C THR A 56 -0.76 6.71 -2.21
N LEU A 57 -1.10 6.61 -0.93
CA LEU A 57 -0.23 6.07 0.11
C LEU A 57 0.21 4.65 -0.22
N PHE A 58 -0.73 3.80 -0.66
CA PHE A 58 -0.40 2.45 -1.06
C PHE A 58 0.60 2.40 -2.23
N ARG A 59 0.38 3.22 -3.27
CA ARG A 59 1.29 3.32 -4.42
C ARG A 59 2.67 3.85 -4.01
N VAL A 60 2.74 4.79 -3.07
CA VAL A 60 4.01 5.25 -2.48
C VAL A 60 4.73 4.09 -1.79
N CYS A 61 4.03 3.27 -0.99
CA CYS A 61 4.61 2.08 -0.37
C CYS A 61 5.06 1.03 -1.38
N GLN A 62 4.39 0.91 -2.53
CA GLN A 62 4.85 0.07 -3.65
C GLN A 62 6.08 0.61 -4.38
N GLY A 63 6.53 1.84 -4.09
CA GLY A 63 7.56 2.53 -4.87
C GLY A 63 7.07 3.04 -6.23
N ARG A 64 5.75 3.17 -6.43
CA ARG A 64 5.10 3.64 -7.67
C ARG A 64 4.42 4.99 -7.47
N ALA A 65 5.16 5.96 -6.93
CA ALA A 65 4.66 7.32 -6.77
C ALA A 65 4.82 8.10 -8.09
N GLU A 66 3.76 8.11 -8.90
CA GLU A 66 3.62 8.94 -10.11
C GLU A 66 2.28 9.67 -10.15
#